data_AF-A0A843RCJ9-F1
#
_entry.id   AF-A0A843RCJ9-F1
#
_cell.length_a   1.000
_cell.length_b   1.000
_cell.length_c   1.000
_cell.angle_alpha   90.00
_cell.angle_beta   90.00
_cell.angle_gamma   90.00
#
_symmetry.space_group_name_H-M   'P 1'
#
loop_
_entity.id
_entity.type
_entity.pdbx_description
1 polymer ?
#
loop_
_entity_poly.entity_id
_entity_poly.type
_entity_poly.pdbx_seq_one_letter_code
_entity_poly.pdbx_strand_id
1 'polypeptide(L)'
;MLWHLVHAAERAPGWWKVRPFLLPRVAALHRRRLGKVTFVAITGSAGKTTAKVLATAVLATAGKIRPWAGTMNNSDHIMNVIVATQPDDDFCVVEFSANEPGYLDRSLGTVRPRIGVVTSIGTDHLKAFHSIEAIAEEKAKVIACLPENGTAVLNADDPRVMAMADRFAGTIITFGLAEHAALRAEHVRAAWPERLSFTAVHQGRAVAVRTQLCGTHWISAALAALAVGLAAGISLDQAAKAIEAVEPYPSRMCPMTSDDGVTFIVDDWKSSLWTMDSVFDFLKTADANRKIIAIGTLSDYGGTTATVYSRVAKSALEVADHVLFVGPMATHALRAKDPETAQRLHAFATIKDAANVLRSLLRSGDLVVVKGTMNADHLGRLAHHWLEPISCWRMDCGKNMPCSVCGALRADVTSASRQAGRPPAAAVPPSRQINLAVLPQCTTPMEVLVGIGNPGERYQNTPHNVGVGVLDAMVERLDLTWSVHDDVALAHGKLNGKTILLAKPQTYVNNTGKCLKELSEALGFRAEDCVLIQDDIHLPLGKLRSRARGSDGGHKGVRSVLVTFQTDEFRRLKIGVAPTGPPPSAAEYLTTPFTAEAAATIDPAINAAVDRLLSMFGEA
;
A
#
# COMPACT_ATOMS: atom_id res chain seq x y z
N MET A 1 -29.45 20.24 16.91
CA MET A 1 -28.88 21.51 17.41
C MET A 1 -27.40 21.38 17.81
N LEU A 2 -27.02 20.49 18.75
CA LEU A 2 -25.62 20.32 19.18
C LEU A 2 -24.64 19.96 18.04
N TRP A 3 -25.01 19.03 17.15
CA TRP A 3 -24.22 18.69 15.97
C TRP A 3 -23.90 19.90 15.08
N HIS A 4 -24.92 20.73 14.78
CA HIS A 4 -24.75 21.94 13.98
C HIS A 4 -23.90 22.99 14.71
N LEU A 5 -24.00 23.10 16.03
CA LEU A 5 -23.16 24.01 16.82
C LEU A 5 -21.68 23.58 16.80
N VAL A 6 -21.40 22.28 16.92
CA VAL A 6 -20.03 21.74 16.83
C VAL A 6 -19.46 21.93 15.42
N HIS A 7 -20.25 21.68 14.37
CA HIS A 7 -19.83 21.90 12.97
C HIS A 7 -19.68 23.37 12.60
N ALA A 8 -20.52 24.25 13.17
CA ALA A 8 -20.36 25.69 12.98
C ALA A 8 -19.08 26.20 13.67
N ALA A 9 -18.79 25.67 14.87
CA ALA A 9 -17.55 25.99 15.61
C ALA A 9 -16.29 25.48 14.91
N GLU A 10 -16.37 24.41 14.09
CA GLU A 10 -15.24 23.91 13.30
C GLU A 10 -14.66 24.93 12.31
N ARG A 11 -15.44 25.95 11.93
CA ARG A 11 -14.98 27.03 11.06
C ARG A 11 -14.34 28.20 11.81
N ALA A 12 -14.34 28.18 13.14
CA ALA A 12 -13.77 29.26 13.95
C ALA A 12 -12.22 29.15 14.04
N PRO A 13 -11.47 30.25 13.87
CA PRO A 13 -10.02 30.27 14.05
C PRO A 13 -9.63 29.77 15.45
N GLY A 14 -8.67 28.84 15.53
CA GLY A 14 -8.18 28.30 16.81
C GLY A 14 -9.05 27.20 17.43
N TRP A 15 -10.20 26.86 16.86
CA TRP A 15 -11.05 25.75 17.33
C TRP A 15 -10.28 24.44 17.50
N TRP A 16 -9.36 24.14 16.58
CA TRP A 16 -8.51 22.95 16.64
C TRP A 16 -7.67 22.83 17.93
N LYS A 17 -7.36 23.95 18.61
CA LYS A 17 -6.66 23.94 19.91
C LYS A 17 -7.57 23.56 21.08
N VAL A 18 -8.86 23.90 20.97
CA VAL A 18 -9.83 23.76 22.07
C VAL A 18 -10.69 22.51 21.92
N ARG A 19 -10.94 22.08 20.67
CA ARG A 19 -11.72 20.90 20.29
C ARG A 19 -11.33 19.62 21.06
N PRO A 20 -10.04 19.27 21.24
CA PRO A 20 -9.66 18.05 21.97
C PRO A 20 -10.12 18.02 23.43
N PHE A 21 -10.37 19.19 24.04
CA PHE A 21 -10.82 19.32 25.42
C PHE A 21 -12.33 19.46 25.55
N LEU A 22 -12.98 20.20 24.64
CA LEU A 22 -14.42 20.47 24.69
C LEU A 22 -15.27 19.30 24.16
N LEU A 23 -14.91 18.76 22.99
CA LEU A 23 -15.72 17.74 22.31
C LEU A 23 -16.02 16.51 23.20
N PRO A 24 -15.07 15.94 23.95
CA PRO A 24 -15.36 14.81 24.84
C PRO A 24 -16.31 15.18 25.98
N ARG A 25 -16.19 16.38 26.55
CA ARG A 25 -17.10 16.84 27.62
C ARG A 25 -18.52 17.01 27.10
N VAL A 26 -18.66 17.58 25.89
CA VAL A 26 -19.94 17.72 25.20
C VAL A 26 -20.54 16.36 24.88
N ALA A 27 -19.74 15.44 24.33
CA ALA A 27 -20.18 14.08 24.03
C ALA A 27 -20.61 13.33 25.29
N ALA A 28 -19.85 13.41 26.39
CA ALA A 28 -20.20 12.78 27.66
C ALA A 28 -21.49 13.34 28.27
N LEU A 29 -21.70 14.67 28.20
CA LEU A 29 -22.94 15.29 28.67
C LEU A 29 -24.14 14.87 27.79
N HIS A 30 -23.96 14.86 26.47
CA HIS A 30 -25.00 14.47 25.52
C HIS A 30 -25.35 12.98 25.65
N ARG A 31 -24.35 12.10 25.84
CA ARG A 31 -24.55 10.66 26.06
C ARG A 31 -25.52 10.35 27.19
N ARG A 32 -25.56 11.17 28.26
CA ARG A 32 -26.52 11.01 29.38
C ARG A 32 -27.97 11.16 28.93
N ARG A 33 -28.24 11.88 27.84
CA ARG A 33 -29.58 12.03 27.25
C ARG A 33 -29.95 10.91 26.28
N LEU A 34 -28.99 10.03 25.95
CA LEU A 34 -29.15 8.90 25.04
C LEU A 34 -29.37 7.58 25.79
N GLY A 35 -30.01 7.62 26.96
CA GLY A 35 -30.18 6.45 27.83
C GLY A 35 -31.02 5.32 27.23
N LYS A 36 -31.89 5.64 26.26
CA LYS A 36 -32.71 4.65 25.52
C LYS A 36 -32.00 4.02 24.33
N VAL A 37 -30.94 4.67 23.82
CA VAL A 37 -30.21 4.22 22.63
C VAL A 37 -29.33 3.03 23.01
N THR A 38 -29.44 1.93 22.27
CA THR A 38 -28.55 0.78 22.41
C THR A 38 -27.26 1.04 21.63
N PHE A 39 -26.16 1.25 22.37
CA PHE A 39 -24.83 1.40 21.78
C PHE A 39 -24.18 0.03 21.56
N VAL A 40 -23.69 -0.18 20.34
CA VAL A 40 -22.93 -1.37 19.92
C VAL A 40 -21.48 -0.96 19.67
N ALA A 41 -20.53 -1.60 20.35
CA ALA A 41 -19.10 -1.37 20.16
C ALA A 41 -18.47 -2.54 19.40
N ILE A 42 -17.83 -2.29 18.25
CA ILE A 42 -17.17 -3.32 17.44
C ILE A 42 -15.66 -3.06 17.40
N THR A 43 -14.87 -4.04 17.83
CA THR A 43 -13.41 -4.03 17.76
C THR A 43 -12.85 -5.31 17.13
N GLY A 44 -11.54 -5.34 16.96
CA GLY A 44 -10.77 -6.43 16.36
C GLY A 44 -9.59 -5.93 15.53
N SER A 45 -8.77 -6.84 15.01
CA SER A 45 -7.67 -6.49 14.10
C SER A 45 -8.16 -6.38 12.66
N ALA A 46 -8.96 -7.32 12.17
CA ALA A 46 -9.63 -7.26 10.85
C ALA A 46 -11.16 -7.20 10.98
N GLY A 47 -11.92 -7.13 9.88
CA GLY A 47 -13.39 -7.32 9.88
C GLY A 47 -14.26 -6.15 10.38
N LYS A 48 -13.74 -5.28 11.25
CA LYS A 48 -14.50 -4.22 11.96
C LYS A 48 -15.43 -3.38 11.10
N THR A 49 -14.91 -2.70 10.07
CA THR A 49 -15.68 -1.76 9.25
C THR A 49 -16.81 -2.48 8.50
N THR A 50 -16.51 -3.66 7.95
CA THR A 50 -17.49 -4.51 7.28
C THR A 50 -18.56 -4.99 8.27
N ALA A 51 -18.17 -5.48 9.43
CA ALA A 51 -19.09 -5.90 10.49
C ALA A 51 -20.00 -4.74 10.95
N LYS A 52 -19.45 -3.52 11.08
CA LYS A 52 -20.23 -2.31 11.42
C LYS A 52 -21.30 -2.00 10.38
N VAL A 53 -20.95 -2.02 9.10
CA VAL A 53 -21.88 -1.73 7.99
C VAL A 53 -23.00 -2.77 7.94
N LEU A 54 -22.65 -4.06 8.02
CA LEU A 54 -23.62 -5.14 8.03
C LEU A 54 -24.51 -5.11 9.28
N ALA A 55 -23.94 -4.89 10.47
CA ALA A 55 -24.70 -4.80 11.72
C ALA A 55 -25.65 -3.60 11.71
N THR A 56 -25.25 -2.48 11.09
CA THR A 56 -26.12 -1.31 10.93
C THR A 56 -27.32 -1.64 10.04
N ALA A 57 -27.11 -2.38 8.94
CA ALA A 57 -28.21 -2.84 8.09
C ALA A 57 -29.17 -3.80 8.82
N VAL A 58 -28.62 -4.72 9.62
CA VAL A 58 -29.42 -5.62 10.47
C VAL A 58 -30.23 -4.84 11.50
N LEU A 59 -29.61 -3.95 12.27
CA LEU A 59 -30.31 -3.18 13.32
C LEU A 59 -31.37 -2.23 12.75
N ALA A 60 -31.14 -1.71 11.54
CA ALA A 60 -32.12 -0.86 10.85
C ALA A 60 -33.45 -1.57 10.55
N THR A 61 -33.51 -2.92 10.58
CA THR A 61 -34.78 -3.64 10.40
C THR A 61 -35.67 -3.63 11.64
N ALA A 62 -35.12 -3.30 12.81
CA ALA A 62 -35.83 -3.34 14.08
C ALA A 62 -36.02 -1.97 14.74
N GLY A 63 -35.29 -0.95 14.29
CA GLY A 63 -35.38 0.38 14.87
C GLY A 63 -34.60 1.45 14.09
N LYS A 64 -34.76 2.69 14.53
CA LYS A 64 -34.11 3.85 13.97
C LYS A 64 -32.62 3.83 14.28
N ILE A 65 -31.82 3.96 13.23
CA ILE A 65 -30.37 4.13 13.30
C ILE A 65 -29.94 5.15 12.26
N ARG A 66 -29.09 6.10 12.67
CA ARG A 66 -28.45 7.04 11.75
C ARG A 66 -27.12 6.47 11.29
N PRO A 67 -26.94 6.18 9.99
CA PRO A 67 -25.66 5.68 9.48
C PRO A 67 -24.62 6.80 9.43
N TRP A 68 -23.36 6.45 9.66
CA TRP A 68 -22.23 7.38 9.53
C TRP A 68 -21.21 6.83 8.53
N ALA A 69 -20.80 7.67 7.59
CA ALA A 69 -19.81 7.33 6.58
C ALA A 69 -18.38 7.28 7.18
N GLY A 70 -17.49 6.49 6.58
CA GLY A 70 -16.12 6.36 7.07
C GLY A 70 -15.92 5.27 8.12
N THR A 71 -14.66 5.04 8.52
CA THR A 71 -14.34 4.14 9.64
C THR A 71 -14.64 4.78 11.00
N MET A 72 -14.49 6.11 11.12
CA MET A 72 -14.82 6.91 12.31
C MET A 72 -14.41 6.26 13.65
N ASN A 73 -13.18 5.74 13.73
CA ASN A 73 -12.78 4.77 14.76
C ASN A 73 -11.69 5.25 15.73
N ASN A 74 -11.30 6.53 15.67
CA ASN A 74 -10.46 7.18 16.68
C ASN A 74 -11.36 7.91 17.71
N SER A 75 -10.77 8.33 18.83
CA SER A 75 -11.55 8.91 19.94
C SER A 75 -12.38 10.12 19.51
N ASP A 76 -11.81 11.06 18.77
CA ASP A 76 -12.53 12.27 18.32
C ASP A 76 -13.69 11.93 17.37
N HIS A 77 -13.49 10.97 16.46
CA HIS A 77 -14.55 10.50 15.56
C HIS A 77 -15.68 9.84 16.34
N ILE A 78 -15.36 9.03 17.35
CA ILE A 78 -16.36 8.40 18.22
C ILE A 78 -17.15 9.46 18.98
N MET A 79 -16.49 10.49 19.52
CA MET A 79 -17.19 11.61 20.18
C MET A 79 -18.14 12.33 19.21
N ASN A 80 -17.73 12.53 17.96
CA ASN A 80 -18.59 13.09 16.93
C ASN A 80 -19.82 12.19 16.67
N VAL A 81 -19.66 10.87 16.56
CA VAL A 81 -20.78 9.93 16.41
C VAL A 81 -21.78 10.06 17.58
N ILE A 82 -21.29 10.16 18.81
CA ILE A 82 -22.14 10.35 19.99
C ILE A 82 -22.93 11.67 19.88
N VAL A 83 -22.27 12.78 19.57
CA VAL A 83 -22.91 14.10 19.43
C VAL A 83 -23.97 14.13 18.31
N ALA A 84 -23.75 13.33 17.27
CA ALA A 84 -24.62 13.25 16.11
C ALA A 84 -25.85 12.35 16.35
N THR A 85 -25.71 11.33 17.20
CA THR A 85 -26.80 10.44 17.65
C THR A 85 -27.86 11.26 18.38
N GLN A 86 -29.14 11.02 18.09
CA GLN A 86 -30.25 11.74 18.73
C GLN A 86 -30.98 10.85 19.74
N PRO A 87 -31.70 11.45 20.70
CA PRO A 87 -32.47 10.69 21.70
C PRO A 87 -33.59 9.80 21.14
N ASP A 88 -33.98 10.01 19.88
CA ASP A 88 -35.00 9.22 19.17
C ASP A 88 -34.40 8.09 18.32
N ASP A 89 -33.08 7.90 18.30
CA ASP A 89 -32.45 6.69 17.76
C ASP A 89 -32.73 5.50 18.69
N ASP A 90 -32.88 4.31 18.11
CA ASP A 90 -32.95 3.05 18.86
C ASP A 90 -31.55 2.44 19.01
N PHE A 91 -30.69 2.61 17.99
CA PHE A 91 -29.36 2.01 17.94
C PHE A 91 -28.27 3.00 17.52
N CYS A 92 -27.05 2.76 18.01
CA CYS A 92 -25.84 3.43 17.54
C CYS A 92 -24.67 2.45 17.48
N VAL A 93 -24.10 2.23 16.29
CA VAL A 93 -22.97 1.30 16.09
C VAL A 93 -21.67 2.09 15.96
N VAL A 94 -20.70 1.74 16.79
CA VAL A 94 -19.40 2.42 16.90
C VAL A 94 -18.27 1.41 16.64
N GLU A 95 -17.42 1.71 15.66
CA GLU A 95 -16.19 0.97 15.42
C GLU A 95 -15.06 1.52 16.31
N PHE A 96 -14.29 0.64 16.95
CA PHE A 96 -13.13 0.99 17.75
C PHE A 96 -11.84 0.46 17.10
N SER A 97 -10.89 1.36 16.88
CA SER A 97 -9.50 1.00 16.55
C SER A 97 -8.63 1.13 17.80
N ALA A 98 -7.54 0.35 17.86
CA ALA A 98 -6.57 0.39 18.95
C ALA A 98 -5.18 0.50 18.34
N ASN A 99 -4.44 1.54 18.73
CA ASN A 99 -3.11 1.83 18.17
C ASN A 99 -1.98 1.59 19.18
N GLU A 100 -2.27 1.74 20.46
CA GLU A 100 -1.34 1.57 21.58
C GLU A 100 -2.12 1.19 22.86
N PRO A 101 -1.46 0.73 23.93
CA PRO A 101 -2.12 0.45 25.21
C PRO A 101 -2.83 1.69 25.78
N GLY A 102 -4.05 1.52 26.27
CA GLY A 102 -4.88 2.60 26.83
C GLY A 102 -5.69 3.40 25.80
N TYR A 103 -5.51 3.12 24.51
CA TYR A 103 -6.15 3.89 23.43
C TYR A 103 -7.69 3.85 23.48
N LEU A 104 -8.28 2.76 23.96
CA LEU A 104 -9.74 2.61 24.03
C LEU A 104 -10.38 3.28 25.26
N ASP A 105 -9.62 3.53 26.32
CA ASP A 105 -10.12 3.87 27.66
C ASP A 105 -11.04 5.10 27.65
N ARG A 106 -10.58 6.17 27.00
CA ARG A 106 -11.32 7.44 26.90
C ARG A 106 -12.66 7.28 26.18
N SER A 107 -12.63 6.55 25.07
CA SER A 107 -13.80 6.37 24.21
C SER A 107 -14.81 5.44 24.87
N LEU A 108 -14.36 4.34 25.49
CA LEU A 108 -15.23 3.39 26.20
C LEU A 108 -15.87 4.01 27.44
N GLY A 109 -15.13 4.81 28.20
CA GLY A 109 -15.67 5.55 29.35
C GLY A 109 -16.85 6.47 28.99
N THR A 110 -16.91 6.92 27.73
CA THR A 110 -18.00 7.74 27.20
C THR A 110 -19.08 6.92 26.51
N VAL A 111 -18.74 5.99 25.60
CA VAL A 111 -19.73 5.23 24.81
C VAL A 111 -20.61 4.34 25.69
N ARG A 112 -20.01 3.63 26.66
CA ARG A 112 -20.72 2.68 27.54
C ARG A 112 -21.68 1.78 26.74
N PRO A 113 -21.13 0.86 25.94
CA PRO A 113 -21.92 0.00 25.06
C PRO A 113 -22.76 -1.00 25.86
N ARG A 114 -23.86 -1.46 25.26
CA ARG A 114 -24.66 -2.59 25.76
C ARG A 114 -24.34 -3.89 25.01
N ILE A 115 -23.90 -3.79 23.76
CA ILE A 115 -23.41 -4.92 22.97
C ILE A 115 -21.95 -4.66 22.60
N GLY A 116 -21.06 -5.59 22.93
CA GLY A 116 -19.62 -5.50 22.63
C GLY A 116 -19.19 -6.65 21.72
N VAL A 117 -18.51 -6.34 20.63
CA VAL A 117 -18.13 -7.30 19.60
C VAL A 117 -16.61 -7.32 19.43
N VAL A 118 -16.02 -8.51 19.43
CA VAL A 118 -14.60 -8.71 19.09
C VAL A 118 -14.51 -9.66 17.91
N THR A 119 -14.05 -9.14 16.77
CA THR A 119 -14.02 -9.88 15.50
C THR A 119 -12.80 -10.80 15.37
N SER A 120 -11.59 -10.33 15.68
CA SER A 120 -10.37 -11.15 15.66
C SER A 120 -9.20 -10.43 16.33
N ILE A 121 -8.15 -11.18 16.70
CA ILE A 121 -6.86 -10.69 17.19
C ILE A 121 -5.75 -11.10 16.22
N GLY A 122 -5.22 -10.10 15.52
CA GLY A 122 -4.05 -10.19 14.64
C GLY A 122 -2.98 -9.17 15.02
N THR A 123 -1.85 -9.17 14.30
CA THR A 123 -0.62 -8.43 14.64
C THR A 123 -0.59 -6.98 14.15
N ASP A 124 -1.76 -6.36 13.94
CA ASP A 124 -1.86 -4.94 13.65
C ASP A 124 -1.27 -4.11 14.80
N HIS A 125 -0.40 -3.14 14.49
CA HIS A 125 0.25 -2.29 15.49
C HIS A 125 1.13 -3.04 16.50
N LEU A 126 1.57 -4.27 16.18
CA LEU A 126 2.39 -5.10 17.07
C LEU A 126 3.61 -4.37 17.63
N LYS A 127 4.24 -3.48 16.84
CA LYS A 127 5.37 -2.67 17.31
C LYS A 127 5.02 -1.76 18.49
N ALA A 128 3.81 -1.18 18.52
CA ALA A 128 3.38 -0.30 19.61
C ALA A 128 2.91 -1.08 20.84
N PHE A 129 2.29 -2.25 20.62
CA PHE A 129 1.81 -3.11 21.70
C PHE A 129 2.86 -4.06 22.28
N HIS A 130 3.98 -4.27 21.58
CA HIS A 130 5.06 -5.20 21.91
C HIS A 130 4.69 -6.70 21.87
N SER A 131 3.43 -7.08 22.10
CA SER A 131 2.94 -8.47 21.99
C SER A 131 1.52 -8.55 21.46
N ILE A 132 1.14 -9.72 20.94
CA ILE A 132 -0.24 -9.98 20.49
C ILE A 132 -1.20 -10.13 21.68
N GLU A 133 -0.70 -10.56 22.83
CA GLU A 133 -1.42 -10.62 24.10
C GLU A 133 -1.80 -9.22 24.59
N ALA A 134 -0.92 -8.23 24.44
CA ALA A 134 -1.24 -6.84 24.77
C ALA A 134 -2.30 -6.25 23.82
N ILE A 135 -2.31 -6.65 22.55
CA ILE A 135 -3.40 -6.30 21.60
C ILE A 135 -4.72 -6.91 22.06
N ALA A 136 -4.70 -8.18 22.49
CA ALA A 136 -5.88 -8.87 23.01
C ALA A 136 -6.42 -8.19 24.27
N GLU A 137 -5.54 -7.86 25.23
CA GLU A 137 -5.88 -7.16 26.47
C GLU A 137 -6.54 -5.82 26.21
N GLU A 138 -5.96 -5.01 25.32
CA GLU A 138 -6.53 -3.71 24.96
C GLU A 138 -7.93 -3.86 24.35
N LYS A 139 -8.14 -4.84 23.46
CA LYS A 139 -9.45 -5.08 22.83
C LYS A 139 -10.45 -5.70 23.79
N ALA A 140 -10.01 -6.49 24.77
CA ALA A 140 -10.86 -7.08 25.81
C ALA A 140 -11.55 -6.03 26.67
N LYS A 141 -11.02 -4.80 26.75
CA LYS A 141 -11.67 -3.68 27.44
C LYS A 141 -13.07 -3.36 26.91
N VAL A 142 -13.34 -3.64 25.62
CA VAL A 142 -14.69 -3.49 25.06
C VAL A 142 -15.68 -4.41 25.76
N ILE A 143 -15.26 -5.64 26.09
CA ILE A 143 -16.07 -6.63 26.77
C ILE A 143 -16.14 -6.34 28.27
N ALA A 144 -15.00 -6.01 28.89
CA ALA A 144 -14.93 -5.72 30.33
C ALA A 144 -15.76 -4.49 30.75
N CYS A 145 -16.05 -3.56 29.83
CA CYS A 145 -16.85 -2.37 30.13
C CYS A 145 -18.37 -2.55 29.94
N LEU A 146 -18.81 -3.73 29.48
CA LEU A 146 -20.23 -4.02 29.28
C LEU A 146 -20.97 -4.08 30.64
N PRO A 147 -22.23 -3.62 30.72
CA PRO A 147 -23.05 -3.82 31.90
C PRO A 147 -23.42 -5.30 32.06
N GLU A 148 -23.78 -5.74 33.27
CA GLU A 148 -24.17 -7.14 33.57
C GLU A 148 -25.30 -7.66 32.67
N ASN A 149 -26.24 -6.78 32.30
CA ASN A 149 -27.34 -7.07 31.37
C ASN A 149 -27.00 -6.80 29.88
N GLY A 150 -25.72 -6.64 29.57
CA GLY A 150 -25.19 -6.49 28.22
C GLY A 150 -24.94 -7.82 27.53
N THR A 151 -24.46 -7.74 26.29
CA THR A 151 -24.14 -8.92 25.48
C THR A 151 -22.75 -8.81 24.87
N ALA A 152 -21.91 -9.81 25.12
CA ALA A 152 -20.63 -10.01 24.44
C ALA A 152 -20.83 -10.88 23.20
N VAL A 153 -20.30 -10.44 22.06
CA VAL A 153 -20.32 -11.15 20.78
C VAL A 153 -18.88 -11.49 20.41
N LEU A 154 -18.52 -12.77 20.48
CA LEU A 154 -17.14 -13.23 20.47
C LEU A 154 -16.88 -14.22 19.34
N ASN A 155 -15.79 -14.02 18.60
CA ASN A 155 -15.36 -14.97 17.57
C ASN A 155 -14.77 -16.23 18.21
N ALA A 156 -15.45 -17.37 18.01
CA ALA A 156 -15.07 -18.70 18.48
C ALA A 156 -13.85 -19.29 17.74
N ASP A 157 -13.53 -18.78 16.55
CA ASP A 157 -12.39 -19.25 15.76
C ASP A 157 -11.05 -18.71 16.28
N ASP A 158 -11.08 -17.70 17.16
CA ASP A 158 -9.88 -17.08 17.74
C ASP A 158 -9.80 -17.37 19.24
N PRO A 159 -8.86 -18.23 19.69
CA PRO A 159 -8.70 -18.56 21.11
C PRO A 159 -8.48 -17.34 22.02
N ARG A 160 -7.85 -16.27 21.50
CA ARG A 160 -7.59 -15.05 22.29
C ARG A 160 -8.87 -14.24 22.49
N VAL A 161 -9.79 -14.30 21.53
CA VAL A 161 -11.14 -13.71 21.67
C VAL A 161 -11.98 -14.54 22.61
N MET A 162 -11.94 -15.88 22.49
CA MET A 162 -12.68 -16.77 23.39
C MET A 162 -12.25 -16.63 24.85
N ALA A 163 -10.96 -16.41 25.14
CA ALA A 163 -10.47 -16.12 26.49
C ALA A 163 -11.08 -14.84 27.12
N MET A 164 -11.74 -13.99 26.34
CA MET A 164 -12.46 -12.82 26.87
C MET A 164 -13.82 -13.18 27.48
N ALA A 165 -14.35 -14.37 27.19
CA ALA A 165 -15.61 -14.85 27.77
C ALA A 165 -15.55 -14.90 29.31
N ASP A 166 -14.40 -15.32 29.87
CA ASP A 166 -14.17 -15.41 31.31
C ASP A 166 -14.22 -14.05 32.04
N ARG A 167 -14.20 -12.95 31.28
CA ARG A 167 -14.19 -11.58 31.80
C ARG A 167 -15.58 -10.94 31.85
N PHE A 168 -16.62 -11.67 31.45
CA PHE A 168 -17.97 -11.13 31.37
C PHE A 168 -19.01 -12.12 31.87
N ALA A 169 -19.79 -11.71 32.86
CA ALA A 169 -20.83 -12.54 33.47
C ALA A 169 -22.21 -12.42 32.80
N GLY A 170 -22.37 -11.49 31.84
CA GLY A 170 -23.63 -11.28 31.13
C GLY A 170 -23.85 -12.28 30.00
N THR A 171 -24.67 -11.90 29.02
CA THR A 171 -24.98 -12.81 27.89
C THR A 171 -23.81 -12.90 26.93
N ILE A 172 -23.42 -14.11 26.53
CA ILE A 172 -22.37 -14.33 25.53
C ILE A 172 -22.97 -15.03 24.31
N ILE A 173 -22.76 -14.46 23.13
CA ILE A 173 -23.09 -15.07 21.85
C ILE A 173 -21.78 -15.29 21.10
N THR A 174 -21.37 -16.54 20.97
CA THR A 174 -20.17 -16.90 20.19
C THR A 174 -20.54 -17.14 18.73
N PHE A 175 -19.63 -16.79 17.82
CA PHE A 175 -19.83 -17.00 16.38
C PHE A 175 -18.56 -17.52 15.72
N GLY A 176 -18.67 -18.31 14.66
CA GLY A 176 -17.48 -18.79 13.92
C GLY A 176 -17.76 -20.01 13.06
N LEU A 177 -16.69 -20.66 12.62
CA LEU A 177 -16.68 -21.98 11.99
C LEU A 177 -16.52 -23.11 13.02
N ALA A 178 -15.95 -22.80 14.19
CA ALA A 178 -15.71 -23.76 15.25
C ALA A 178 -17.01 -24.46 15.71
N GLU A 179 -16.92 -25.75 16.03
CA GLU A 179 -18.09 -26.56 16.44
C GLU A 179 -18.77 -26.05 17.71
N HIS A 180 -18.01 -25.40 18.59
CA HIS A 180 -18.51 -24.85 19.85
C HIS A 180 -19.08 -23.41 19.70
N ALA A 181 -19.13 -22.85 18.48
CA ALA A 181 -19.77 -21.57 18.24
C ALA A 181 -21.29 -21.69 18.36
N ALA A 182 -21.93 -20.76 19.10
CA ALA A 182 -23.39 -20.72 19.23
C ALA A 182 -24.07 -20.38 17.90
N LEU A 183 -23.48 -19.46 17.12
CA LEU A 183 -23.85 -19.14 15.75
C LEU A 183 -22.74 -19.62 14.80
N ARG A 184 -22.99 -20.72 14.09
CA ARG A 184 -22.00 -21.35 13.21
C ARG A 184 -22.26 -21.07 11.74
N ALA A 185 -21.21 -20.91 10.94
CA ALA A 185 -21.30 -20.97 9.48
C ALA A 185 -20.93 -22.38 8.97
N GLU A 186 -21.77 -22.92 8.10
CA GLU A 186 -21.56 -24.18 7.39
C GLU A 186 -21.64 -23.94 5.88
N HIS A 187 -21.13 -24.89 5.08
CA HIS A 187 -21.20 -24.84 3.60
C HIS A 187 -20.74 -23.51 2.98
N VAL A 188 -19.65 -22.94 3.50
CA VAL A 188 -19.12 -21.65 3.05
C VAL A 188 -18.62 -21.71 1.61
N ARG A 189 -19.04 -20.77 0.77
CA ARG A 189 -18.61 -20.61 -0.63
C ARG A 189 -18.37 -19.15 -0.95
N ALA A 190 -17.28 -18.86 -1.68
CA ALA A 190 -16.93 -17.51 -2.13
C ALA A 190 -15.90 -17.52 -3.27
N ALA A 191 -15.90 -18.58 -4.09
CA ALA A 191 -15.01 -18.66 -5.26
C ALA A 191 -15.51 -17.68 -6.31
N TRP A 192 -14.73 -16.62 -6.60
CA TRP A 192 -15.09 -15.63 -7.62
C TRP A 192 -15.49 -16.33 -8.93
N PRO A 193 -16.58 -15.91 -9.63
CA PRO A 193 -17.38 -14.71 -9.39
C PRO A 193 -18.45 -14.84 -8.30
N GLU A 194 -18.63 -16.01 -7.67
CA GLU A 194 -19.57 -16.17 -6.57
C GLU A 194 -19.22 -15.26 -5.39
N ARG A 195 -20.25 -14.61 -4.85
CA ARG A 195 -20.14 -13.84 -3.61
C ARG A 195 -20.19 -14.77 -2.41
N LEU A 196 -19.75 -14.26 -1.27
CA LEU A 196 -19.78 -15.00 -0.02
C LEU A 196 -21.22 -15.44 0.32
N SER A 197 -21.40 -16.75 0.41
CA SER A 197 -22.62 -17.40 0.86
C SER A 197 -22.29 -18.57 1.79
N PHE A 198 -23.22 -18.88 2.70
CA PHE A 198 -23.06 -19.93 3.70
C PHE A 198 -24.41 -20.25 4.34
N THR A 199 -24.47 -21.32 5.14
CA THR A 199 -25.61 -21.64 5.99
C THR A 199 -25.28 -21.23 7.42
N ALA A 200 -26.05 -20.30 7.99
CA ALA A 200 -25.95 -19.91 9.39
C ALA A 200 -26.80 -20.84 10.26
N VAL A 201 -26.20 -21.45 11.29
CA VAL A 201 -26.87 -22.37 12.20
C VAL A 201 -26.83 -21.81 13.62
N HIS A 202 -27.99 -21.65 14.24
CA HIS A 202 -28.12 -21.20 15.63
C HIS A 202 -29.32 -21.89 16.29
N GLN A 203 -29.09 -22.53 17.44
CA GLN A 203 -30.13 -23.24 18.21
C GLN A 203 -30.98 -24.22 17.36
N GLY A 204 -30.31 -24.98 16.49
CA GLY A 204 -30.96 -25.95 15.60
C GLY A 204 -31.68 -25.36 14.39
N ARG A 205 -31.75 -24.03 14.25
CA ARG A 205 -32.29 -23.35 13.07
C ARG A 205 -31.16 -23.08 12.07
N ALA A 206 -31.35 -23.52 10.83
CA ALA A 206 -30.43 -23.30 9.71
C ALA A 206 -31.04 -22.31 8.70
N VAL A 207 -30.30 -21.24 8.37
CA VAL A 207 -30.72 -20.19 7.44
C VAL A 207 -29.66 -20.01 6.36
N ALA A 208 -30.06 -20.02 5.10
CA ALA A 208 -29.16 -19.69 4.00
C ALA A 208 -28.86 -18.18 4.00
N VAL A 209 -27.58 -17.84 3.99
CA VAL A 209 -27.09 -16.46 3.99
C VAL A 209 -26.40 -16.20 2.66
N ARG A 210 -26.76 -15.08 2.03
CA ARG A 210 -26.12 -14.54 0.82
C ARG A 210 -25.66 -13.12 1.12
N THR A 211 -24.56 -12.69 0.53
CA THR A 211 -24.01 -11.35 0.70
C THR A 211 -23.45 -10.85 -0.63
N GLN A 212 -23.01 -9.58 -0.68
CA GLN A 212 -22.22 -9.05 -1.80
C GLN A 212 -20.70 -9.10 -1.57
N LEU A 213 -20.24 -9.72 -0.47
CA LEU A 213 -18.83 -9.72 -0.07
C LEU A 213 -18.00 -10.70 -0.92
N CYS A 214 -16.73 -10.38 -1.14
CA CYS A 214 -15.80 -11.19 -1.94
C CYS A 214 -14.77 -11.89 -1.04
N GLY A 215 -14.78 -13.23 -1.03
CA GLY A 215 -13.84 -14.06 -0.27
C GLY A 215 -14.37 -14.54 1.09
N THR A 216 -13.87 -15.70 1.51
CA THR A 216 -14.30 -16.42 2.73
C THR A 216 -13.83 -15.74 4.03
N HIS A 217 -12.77 -14.95 3.99
CA HIS A 217 -12.26 -14.21 5.15
C HIS A 217 -13.26 -13.21 5.74
N TRP A 218 -14.32 -12.84 5.00
CA TRP A 218 -15.41 -12.00 5.52
C TRP A 218 -16.44 -12.75 6.37
N ILE A 219 -16.36 -14.08 6.50
CA ILE A 219 -17.28 -14.87 7.35
C ILE A 219 -17.36 -14.30 8.77
N SER A 220 -16.21 -13.99 9.38
CA SER A 220 -16.17 -13.41 10.74
C SER A 220 -16.96 -12.10 10.82
N ALA A 221 -16.88 -11.23 9.82
CA ALA A 221 -17.63 -9.97 9.81
C ALA A 221 -19.14 -10.16 9.59
N ALA A 222 -19.52 -11.09 8.70
CA ALA A 222 -20.91 -11.41 8.43
C ALA A 222 -21.58 -12.06 9.66
N LEU A 223 -20.94 -13.07 10.25
CA LEU A 223 -21.41 -13.73 11.47
C LEU A 223 -21.48 -12.79 12.67
N ALA A 224 -20.49 -11.90 12.84
CA ALA A 224 -20.54 -10.87 13.87
C ALA A 224 -21.78 -9.97 13.74
N ALA A 225 -22.15 -9.57 12.52
CA ALA A 225 -23.33 -8.76 12.27
C ALA A 225 -24.64 -9.52 12.55
N LEU A 226 -24.72 -10.80 12.16
CA LEU A 226 -25.86 -11.65 12.49
C LEU A 226 -26.00 -11.85 14.00
N ALA A 227 -24.89 -12.08 14.71
CA ALA A 227 -24.87 -12.21 16.16
C ALA A 227 -25.25 -10.91 16.89
N VAL A 228 -24.89 -9.74 16.35
CA VAL A 228 -25.40 -8.44 16.84
C VAL A 228 -26.92 -8.35 16.66
N GLY A 229 -27.46 -8.83 15.54
CA GLY A 229 -28.91 -8.95 15.34
C GLY A 229 -29.57 -9.80 16.41
N LEU A 230 -29.03 -10.99 16.68
CA LEU A 230 -29.53 -11.88 17.74
C LEU A 230 -29.47 -11.22 19.12
N ALA A 231 -28.37 -10.53 19.44
CA ALA A 231 -28.21 -9.78 20.69
C ALA A 231 -29.23 -8.63 20.83
N ALA A 232 -29.71 -8.08 19.71
CA ALA A 232 -30.76 -7.06 19.67
C ALA A 232 -32.18 -7.64 19.56
N GLY A 233 -32.33 -8.98 19.61
CA GLY A 233 -33.63 -9.66 19.52
C GLY A 233 -34.18 -9.82 18.09
N ILE A 234 -33.34 -9.62 17.08
CA ILE A 234 -33.70 -9.78 15.67
C ILE A 234 -33.52 -11.24 15.28
N SER A 235 -34.50 -11.81 14.58
CA SER A 235 -34.42 -13.21 14.13
C SER A 235 -33.30 -13.43 13.12
N LEU A 236 -32.75 -14.65 13.09
CA LEU A 236 -31.67 -15.00 12.16
C LEU A 236 -32.08 -14.80 10.69
N ASP A 237 -33.33 -15.13 10.33
CA ASP A 237 -33.88 -14.94 8.99
C ASP A 237 -33.93 -13.45 8.60
N GLN A 238 -34.41 -12.59 9.50
CA GLN A 238 -34.44 -11.13 9.26
C GLN A 238 -33.01 -10.58 9.12
N ALA A 239 -32.09 -10.99 9.99
CA ALA A 239 -30.70 -10.57 9.93
C ALA A 239 -30.01 -11.02 8.64
N ALA A 240 -30.22 -12.28 8.22
CA ALA A 240 -29.70 -12.81 6.96
C ALA A 240 -30.24 -12.05 5.75
N LYS A 241 -31.54 -11.72 5.76
CA LYS A 241 -32.16 -10.94 4.69
C LYS A 241 -31.62 -9.51 4.62
N ALA A 242 -31.36 -8.88 5.77
CA ALA A 242 -30.89 -7.50 5.86
C ALA A 242 -29.52 -7.28 5.23
N ILE A 243 -28.65 -8.29 5.24
CA ILE A 243 -27.29 -8.17 4.71
C ILE A 243 -27.15 -8.56 3.23
N GLU A 244 -28.19 -9.13 2.62
CA GLU A 244 -28.14 -9.70 1.26
C GLU A 244 -27.77 -8.67 0.18
N ALA A 245 -28.29 -7.45 0.30
CA ALA A 245 -28.08 -6.36 -0.65
C ALA A 245 -27.03 -5.34 -0.19
N VAL A 246 -26.31 -5.60 0.91
CA VAL A 246 -25.32 -4.67 1.45
C VAL A 246 -24.04 -4.77 0.63
N GLU A 247 -23.75 -3.71 -0.12
CA GLU A 247 -22.53 -3.61 -0.93
C GLU A 247 -21.26 -3.62 -0.07
N PRO A 248 -20.14 -4.19 -0.57
CA PRO A 248 -18.86 -4.11 0.11
C PRO A 248 -18.44 -2.66 0.34
N TYR A 249 -17.92 -2.38 1.52
CA TYR A 249 -17.41 -1.06 1.83
C TYR A 249 -16.26 -0.69 0.87
N PRO A 250 -16.20 0.55 0.33
CA PRO A 250 -15.14 0.95 -0.58
C PRO A 250 -13.75 0.65 -0.01
N SER A 251 -12.85 0.15 -0.86
CA SER A 251 -11.48 -0.25 -0.47
C SER A 251 -11.38 -1.45 0.49
N ARG A 252 -12.43 -2.27 0.60
CA ARG A 252 -12.45 -3.53 1.38
C ARG A 252 -12.92 -4.69 0.50
N MET A 253 -12.03 -5.20 -0.35
CA MET A 253 -12.33 -6.25 -1.35
C MET A 253 -13.57 -5.92 -2.20
N CYS A 254 -13.68 -4.65 -2.61
CA CYS A 254 -14.85 -4.12 -3.32
C CYS A 254 -14.71 -4.38 -4.83
N PRO A 255 -15.64 -5.13 -5.46
CA PRO A 255 -15.59 -5.42 -6.89
C PRO A 255 -16.00 -4.19 -7.72
N MET A 256 -15.25 -3.93 -8.79
CA MET A 256 -15.52 -2.89 -9.78
C MET A 256 -15.29 -3.48 -11.17
N THR A 257 -16.37 -3.73 -11.91
CA THR A 257 -16.31 -4.32 -13.25
C THR A 257 -16.51 -3.23 -14.31
N SER A 258 -15.63 -3.20 -15.31
CA SER A 258 -15.77 -2.32 -16.47
C SER A 258 -16.58 -2.98 -17.59
N ASP A 259 -17.10 -2.15 -18.50
CA ASP A 259 -17.92 -2.60 -19.64
C ASP A 259 -17.15 -3.52 -20.61
N ASP A 260 -15.82 -3.43 -20.64
CA ASP A 260 -14.94 -4.31 -21.43
C ASP A 260 -14.64 -5.66 -20.74
N GLY A 261 -15.27 -5.94 -19.60
CA GLY A 261 -15.23 -7.23 -18.92
C GLY A 261 -14.00 -7.47 -18.03
N VAL A 262 -13.25 -6.42 -17.66
CA VAL A 262 -12.21 -6.50 -16.63
C VAL A 262 -12.83 -6.23 -15.26
N THR A 263 -12.50 -7.03 -14.25
CA THR A 263 -12.95 -6.77 -12.88
C THR A 263 -11.80 -6.49 -11.95
N PHE A 264 -11.88 -5.37 -11.24
CA PHE A 264 -10.99 -5.03 -10.14
C PHE A 264 -11.62 -5.40 -8.80
N ILE A 265 -10.87 -6.06 -7.92
CA ILE A 265 -11.21 -6.23 -6.49
C ILE A 265 -10.34 -5.26 -5.70
N VAL A 266 -10.93 -4.17 -5.24
CA VAL A 266 -10.20 -3.06 -4.59
C VAL A 266 -10.16 -3.25 -3.08
N ASP A 267 -8.97 -3.51 -2.54
CA ASP A 267 -8.66 -3.67 -1.12
C ASP A 267 -7.44 -2.81 -0.70
N ASP A 268 -7.53 -1.50 -0.93
CA ASP A 268 -6.45 -0.54 -0.72
C ASP A 268 -6.56 0.29 0.58
N TRP A 269 -7.36 -0.14 1.55
CA TRP A 269 -7.48 0.60 2.82
C TRP A 269 -6.25 0.45 3.73
N LYS A 270 -5.83 -0.79 3.99
CA LYS A 270 -4.67 -1.14 4.84
C LYS A 270 -4.03 -2.42 4.35
N SER A 271 -2.70 -2.48 4.31
CA SER A 271 -1.94 -3.61 3.76
C SER A 271 -1.01 -4.26 4.79
N SER A 272 -1.55 -4.59 5.98
CA SER A 272 -0.83 -5.35 7.00
C SER A 272 -0.34 -6.69 6.42
N LEU A 273 0.90 -7.08 6.70
CA LEU A 273 1.47 -8.29 6.13
C LEU A 273 0.65 -9.55 6.41
N TRP A 274 0.12 -9.70 7.63
CA TRP A 274 -0.64 -10.88 8.04
C TRP A 274 -1.99 -11.04 7.31
N THR A 275 -2.47 -10.02 6.58
CA THR A 275 -3.70 -10.11 5.78
C THR A 275 -3.45 -10.52 4.33
N MET A 276 -2.19 -10.62 3.87
CA MET A 276 -1.88 -11.02 2.49
C MET A 276 -2.41 -12.40 2.15
N ASP A 277 -2.33 -13.35 3.09
CA ASP A 277 -2.75 -14.73 2.88
C ASP A 277 -4.24 -14.82 2.49
N SER A 278 -5.10 -14.00 3.11
CA SER A 278 -6.52 -13.95 2.77
C SER A 278 -6.81 -13.52 1.32
N VAL A 279 -5.92 -12.75 0.72
CA VAL A 279 -5.99 -12.28 -0.67
C VAL A 279 -5.46 -13.35 -1.61
N PHE A 280 -4.39 -14.04 -1.21
CA PHE A 280 -3.85 -15.16 -1.97
C PHE A 280 -4.83 -16.34 -2.00
N ASP A 281 -5.47 -16.67 -0.89
CA ASP A 281 -6.51 -17.70 -0.81
C ASP A 281 -7.72 -17.36 -1.69
N PHE A 282 -8.12 -16.08 -1.72
CA PHE A 282 -9.15 -15.60 -2.64
C PHE A 282 -8.75 -15.81 -4.10
N LEU A 283 -7.54 -15.42 -4.50
CA LEU A 283 -7.07 -15.62 -5.88
C LEU A 283 -6.90 -17.10 -6.23
N LYS A 284 -6.46 -17.93 -5.29
CA LYS A 284 -6.26 -19.36 -5.50
C LYS A 284 -7.56 -20.08 -5.85
N THR A 285 -8.66 -19.68 -5.23
CA THR A 285 -10.00 -20.27 -5.43
C THR A 285 -10.84 -19.56 -6.49
N ALA A 286 -10.41 -18.38 -6.95
CA ALA A 286 -11.12 -17.63 -7.99
C ALA A 286 -11.16 -18.37 -9.33
N ASP A 287 -12.33 -18.41 -9.96
CA ASP A 287 -12.54 -18.81 -11.34
C ASP A 287 -12.46 -17.57 -12.24
N ALA A 288 -11.31 -17.41 -12.91
CA ALA A 288 -11.01 -16.30 -13.80
C ALA A 288 -9.97 -16.73 -14.84
N ASN A 289 -10.09 -16.18 -16.05
CA ASN A 289 -9.19 -16.53 -17.17
C ASN A 289 -7.73 -16.16 -16.89
N ARG A 290 -7.52 -14.98 -16.31
CA ARG A 290 -6.23 -14.54 -15.79
C ARG A 290 -6.41 -13.75 -14.51
N LYS A 291 -5.45 -13.90 -13.62
CA LYS A 291 -5.40 -13.30 -12.30
C LYS A 291 -4.21 -12.35 -12.25
N ILE A 292 -4.48 -11.10 -11.92
CA ILE A 292 -3.47 -10.07 -11.75
C ILE A 292 -3.58 -9.55 -10.32
N ILE A 293 -2.44 -9.27 -9.69
CA ILE A 293 -2.41 -8.63 -8.38
C ILE A 293 -1.48 -7.42 -8.38
N ALA A 294 -1.97 -6.28 -7.90
CA ALA A 294 -1.19 -5.08 -7.68
C ALA A 294 -1.06 -4.81 -6.17
N ILE A 295 0.17 -4.83 -5.66
CA ILE A 295 0.51 -4.71 -4.24
C ILE A 295 1.24 -3.39 -3.98
N GLY A 296 0.75 -2.64 -3.02
CA GLY A 296 1.31 -1.36 -2.58
C GLY A 296 2.29 -1.49 -1.42
N THR A 297 2.35 -0.44 -0.62
CA THR A 297 3.14 -0.38 0.60
C THR A 297 2.58 -1.34 1.65
N LEU A 298 3.36 -2.36 1.99
CA LEU A 298 3.09 -3.29 3.09
C LEU A 298 3.32 -2.61 4.46
N SER A 299 2.55 -3.01 5.48
CA SER A 299 2.70 -2.55 6.86
C SER A 299 2.77 -3.72 7.86
N ASP A 300 3.07 -3.41 9.13
CA ASP A 300 2.95 -4.35 10.25
C ASP A 300 3.74 -5.65 10.07
N TYR A 301 5.00 -5.54 9.62
CA TYR A 301 5.92 -6.67 9.45
C TYR A 301 7.20 -6.52 10.26
N GLY A 302 7.74 -7.65 10.73
CA GLY A 302 9.10 -7.76 11.24
C GLY A 302 10.12 -8.11 10.14
N GLY A 303 11.41 -8.03 10.46
CA GLY A 303 12.49 -8.33 9.53
C GLY A 303 12.78 -7.21 8.53
N THR A 304 13.57 -7.52 7.49
CA THR A 304 13.96 -6.51 6.50
C THR A 304 12.92 -6.37 5.39
N THR A 305 12.67 -5.14 4.92
CA THR A 305 11.78 -4.86 3.77
C THR A 305 12.10 -5.74 2.57
N ALA A 306 13.39 -5.99 2.30
CA ALA A 306 13.78 -6.81 1.16
C ALA A 306 13.34 -8.27 1.27
N THR A 307 13.52 -8.88 2.44
CA THR A 307 13.08 -10.26 2.69
C THR A 307 11.56 -10.36 2.60
N VAL A 308 10.85 -9.40 3.20
CA VAL A 308 9.38 -9.40 3.24
C VAL A 308 8.80 -9.22 1.84
N TYR A 309 9.22 -8.21 1.08
CA TYR A 309 8.70 -7.95 -0.27
C TYR A 309 9.04 -9.10 -1.23
N SER A 310 10.25 -9.64 -1.17
CA SER A 310 10.62 -10.80 -1.99
C SER A 310 9.76 -12.03 -1.65
N ARG A 311 9.50 -12.31 -0.36
CA ARG A 311 8.62 -13.42 0.03
C ARG A 311 7.19 -13.22 -0.46
N VAL A 312 6.62 -12.02 -0.26
CA VAL A 312 5.26 -11.71 -0.73
C VAL A 312 5.16 -11.80 -2.25
N ALA A 313 6.20 -11.38 -2.98
CA ALA A 313 6.24 -11.51 -4.44
C ALA A 313 6.21 -12.97 -4.89
N LYS A 314 6.96 -13.87 -4.22
CA LYS A 314 6.93 -15.31 -4.50
C LYS A 314 5.54 -15.89 -4.28
N SER A 315 4.93 -15.64 -3.13
CA SER A 315 3.56 -16.11 -2.84
C SER A 315 2.53 -15.55 -3.81
N ALA A 316 2.68 -14.30 -4.24
CA ALA A 316 1.80 -13.71 -5.26
C ALA A 316 1.96 -14.39 -6.63
N LEU A 317 3.19 -14.76 -7.02
CA LEU A 317 3.47 -15.45 -8.29
C LEU A 317 2.93 -16.89 -8.32
N GLU A 318 2.66 -17.51 -7.16
CA GLU A 318 2.01 -18.82 -7.08
C GLU A 318 0.52 -18.77 -7.42
N VAL A 319 -0.13 -17.61 -7.28
CA VAL A 319 -1.60 -17.47 -7.40
C VAL A 319 -2.05 -16.51 -8.50
N ALA A 320 -1.14 -15.75 -9.11
CA ALA A 320 -1.44 -14.76 -10.13
C ALA A 320 -0.53 -14.90 -11.37
N ASP A 321 -1.11 -14.67 -12.54
CA ASP A 321 -0.40 -14.63 -13.82
C ASP A 321 0.54 -13.42 -13.88
N HIS A 322 0.10 -12.26 -13.39
CA HIS A 322 0.94 -11.07 -13.28
C HIS A 322 0.87 -10.44 -11.88
N VAL A 323 2.03 -10.01 -11.39
CA VAL A 323 2.24 -9.41 -10.07
C VAL A 323 2.91 -8.06 -10.25
N LEU A 324 2.27 -7.00 -9.77
CA LEU A 324 2.79 -5.64 -9.81
C LEU A 324 3.03 -5.17 -8.38
N PHE A 325 4.23 -4.67 -8.07
CA PHE A 325 4.50 -3.90 -6.86
C PHE A 325 4.56 -2.43 -7.21
N VAL A 326 3.89 -1.58 -6.42
CA VAL A 326 3.80 -0.14 -6.68
C VAL A 326 4.16 0.64 -5.42
N GLY A 327 5.06 1.61 -5.56
CA GLY A 327 5.41 2.54 -4.49
C GLY A 327 6.89 2.52 -4.12
N PRO A 328 7.28 3.23 -3.05
CA PRO A 328 8.68 3.51 -2.74
C PRO A 328 9.54 2.26 -2.54
N MET A 329 8.96 1.20 -1.98
CA MET A 329 9.66 -0.05 -1.66
C MET A 329 9.48 -1.14 -2.73
N ALA A 330 8.76 -0.86 -3.82
CA ALA A 330 8.39 -1.87 -4.82
C ALA A 330 9.58 -2.61 -5.43
N THR A 331 10.71 -1.93 -5.64
CA THR A 331 11.92 -2.52 -6.23
C THR A 331 12.50 -3.67 -5.42
N HIS A 332 12.18 -3.76 -4.12
CA HIS A 332 12.60 -4.88 -3.28
C HIS A 332 11.97 -6.22 -3.71
N ALA A 333 10.80 -6.19 -4.36
CA ALA A 333 10.15 -7.38 -4.88
C ALA A 333 10.94 -8.01 -6.05
N LEU A 334 11.69 -7.24 -6.83
CA LEU A 334 12.43 -7.73 -8.00
C LEU A 334 13.47 -8.80 -7.64
N ARG A 335 13.90 -8.90 -6.38
CA ARG A 335 14.76 -10.00 -5.88
C ARG A 335 14.13 -11.38 -5.98
N ALA A 336 12.80 -11.44 -6.15
CA ALA A 336 12.08 -12.68 -6.39
C ALA A 336 12.04 -13.09 -7.87
N LYS A 337 12.55 -12.26 -8.80
CA LYS A 337 12.59 -12.61 -10.21
C LYS A 337 13.59 -13.73 -10.48
N ASP A 338 13.19 -14.56 -11.44
CA ASP A 338 13.98 -15.58 -12.12
C ASP A 338 13.57 -15.60 -13.61
N PRO A 339 14.22 -16.40 -14.47
CA PRO A 339 13.90 -16.45 -15.89
C PRO A 339 12.43 -16.81 -16.20
N GLU A 340 11.77 -17.61 -15.35
CA GLU A 340 10.38 -18.05 -15.56
C GLU A 340 9.37 -16.96 -15.18
N THR A 341 9.72 -16.11 -14.20
CA THR A 341 8.85 -15.07 -13.63
C THR A 341 9.16 -13.68 -14.17
N ALA A 342 10.19 -13.54 -15.02
CA ALA A 342 10.70 -12.27 -15.52
C ALA A 342 9.63 -11.39 -16.19
N GLN A 343 8.70 -12.00 -16.94
CA GLN A 343 7.60 -11.33 -17.63
C GLN A 343 6.33 -11.17 -16.78
N ARG A 344 6.30 -11.77 -15.58
CA ARG A 344 5.12 -11.85 -14.71
C ARG A 344 5.22 -10.89 -13.52
N LEU A 345 6.42 -10.67 -12.99
CA LEU A 345 6.67 -9.77 -11.87
C LEU A 345 7.10 -8.40 -12.36
N HIS A 346 6.49 -7.33 -11.84
CA HIS A 346 6.82 -5.95 -12.20
C HIS A 346 6.90 -5.06 -10.96
N ALA A 347 7.74 -4.04 -11.00
CA ALA A 347 7.85 -3.04 -9.95
C ALA A 347 7.78 -1.63 -10.54
N PHE A 348 7.00 -0.75 -9.92
CA PHE A 348 6.79 0.63 -10.35
C PHE A 348 7.00 1.60 -9.21
N ALA A 349 7.65 2.73 -9.52
CA ALA A 349 7.80 3.83 -8.57
C ALA A 349 6.49 4.61 -8.38
N THR A 350 5.63 4.66 -9.40
CA THR A 350 4.39 5.44 -9.38
C THR A 350 3.17 4.63 -9.85
N ILE A 351 1.99 5.02 -9.36
CA ILE A 351 0.71 4.44 -9.77
C ILE A 351 0.43 4.70 -11.24
N LYS A 352 0.86 5.86 -11.75
CA LYS A 352 0.68 6.24 -13.16
C LYS A 352 1.44 5.29 -14.09
N ASP A 353 2.67 4.94 -13.74
CA ASP A 353 3.46 3.99 -14.53
C ASP A 353 2.85 2.59 -14.49
N ALA A 354 2.39 2.13 -13.31
CA ALA A 354 1.67 0.87 -13.18
C ALA A 354 0.37 0.88 -14.02
N ALA A 355 -0.39 1.97 -14.01
CA ALA A 355 -1.60 2.13 -14.79
C ALA A 355 -1.33 2.08 -16.30
N ASN A 356 -0.20 2.62 -16.77
CA ASN A 356 0.20 2.53 -18.17
C ASN A 356 0.51 1.10 -18.59
N VAL A 357 1.20 0.32 -17.74
CA VAL A 357 1.46 -1.10 -18.03
C VAL A 357 0.18 -1.93 -17.99
N LEU A 358 -0.71 -1.68 -17.02
CA LEU A 358 -2.01 -2.36 -16.99
C LEU A 358 -2.82 -2.12 -18.28
N ARG A 359 -2.66 -0.97 -18.95
CA ARG A 359 -3.35 -0.67 -20.22
C ARG A 359 -2.93 -1.56 -21.38
N SER A 360 -1.66 -1.93 -21.47
CA SER A 360 -1.17 -2.87 -22.48
C SER A 360 -1.37 -4.33 -22.06
N LEU A 361 -1.47 -4.58 -20.75
CA LEU A 361 -1.52 -5.93 -20.20
C LEU A 361 -2.94 -6.51 -20.12
N LEU A 362 -3.90 -5.73 -19.62
CA LEU A 362 -5.22 -6.24 -19.27
C LEU A 362 -6.11 -6.44 -20.50
N ARG A 363 -6.92 -7.50 -20.46
CA ARG A 363 -7.91 -7.87 -21.48
C ARG A 363 -9.20 -8.36 -20.83
N SER A 364 -10.26 -8.47 -21.63
CA SER A 364 -11.57 -8.96 -21.16
C SER A 364 -11.47 -10.30 -20.42
N GLY A 365 -12.17 -10.43 -19.30
CA GLY A 365 -12.15 -11.61 -18.43
C GLY A 365 -11.03 -11.65 -17.40
N ASP A 366 -10.17 -10.62 -17.34
CA ASP A 366 -9.13 -10.51 -16.32
C ASP A 366 -9.72 -10.12 -14.95
N LEU A 367 -9.23 -10.78 -13.89
CA LEU A 367 -9.50 -10.43 -12.49
C LEU A 367 -8.26 -9.75 -11.89
N VAL A 368 -8.41 -8.51 -11.44
CA VAL A 368 -7.32 -7.69 -10.89
C VAL A 368 -7.56 -7.40 -9.42
N VAL A 369 -6.76 -7.97 -8.52
CA VAL A 369 -6.81 -7.60 -7.10
C VAL A 369 -5.87 -6.44 -6.83
N VAL A 370 -6.37 -5.38 -6.19
CA VAL A 370 -5.57 -4.22 -5.81
C VAL A 370 -5.46 -4.17 -4.30
N LYS A 371 -4.25 -4.39 -3.79
CA LYS A 371 -3.96 -4.44 -2.36
C LYS A 371 -3.00 -3.31 -1.98
N GLY A 372 -3.42 -2.41 -1.09
CA GLY A 372 -2.60 -1.26 -0.72
C GLY A 372 -3.04 -0.58 0.57
N THR A 373 -2.50 0.60 0.83
CA THR A 373 -2.84 1.41 2.00
C THR A 373 -3.29 2.81 1.59
N MET A 374 -4.32 3.31 2.26
CA MET A 374 -4.86 4.65 2.04
C MET A 374 -3.97 5.74 2.62
N ASN A 375 -3.06 5.37 3.54
CA ASN A 375 -2.13 6.30 4.18
C ASN A 375 -0.86 6.54 3.36
N ALA A 376 -0.67 5.85 2.23
CA ALA A 376 0.49 6.04 1.36
C ALA A 376 0.07 6.06 -0.11
N ASP A 377 -0.42 4.93 -0.63
CA ASP A 377 -0.42 4.71 -2.08
C ASP A 377 -1.73 5.13 -2.74
N HIS A 378 -2.89 4.85 -2.14
CA HIS A 378 -4.19 4.97 -2.81
C HIS A 378 -4.28 4.19 -4.14
N LEU A 379 -3.90 2.91 -4.11
CA LEU A 379 -3.85 2.08 -5.32
C LEU A 379 -5.21 1.89 -6.01
N GLY A 380 -6.33 2.13 -5.34
CA GLY A 380 -7.66 2.12 -5.94
C GLY A 380 -7.81 3.08 -7.13
N ARG A 381 -6.89 4.05 -7.31
CA ARG A 381 -6.78 4.85 -8.53
C ARG A 381 -6.52 4.02 -9.79
N LEU A 382 -5.91 2.84 -9.69
CA LEU A 382 -5.75 1.92 -10.82
C LEU A 382 -7.11 1.48 -11.36
N ALA A 383 -8.00 1.04 -10.47
CA ALA A 383 -9.37 0.66 -10.83
C ALA A 383 -10.15 1.87 -11.35
N HIS A 384 -10.10 3.00 -10.62
CA HIS A 384 -10.81 4.21 -11.04
C HIS A 384 -10.40 4.70 -12.42
N HIS A 385 -9.09 4.73 -12.73
CA HIS A 385 -8.56 5.13 -14.04
C HIS A 385 -8.94 4.16 -15.16
N TRP A 386 -9.15 2.89 -14.83
CA TRP A 386 -9.62 1.90 -15.80
C TRP A 386 -11.07 2.14 -16.20
N LEU A 387 -11.92 2.41 -15.20
CA LEU A 387 -13.35 2.62 -15.36
C LEU A 387 -13.65 3.98 -15.99
N GLU A 388 -12.99 5.04 -15.50
CA GLU A 388 -13.25 6.42 -15.91
C GLU A 388 -11.96 7.25 -15.85
N PRO A 389 -11.82 8.33 -16.65
CA PRO A 389 -10.66 9.19 -16.56
C PRO A 389 -10.51 9.84 -15.19
N ILE A 390 -9.25 9.91 -14.73
CA ILE A 390 -8.84 10.63 -13.52
C ILE A 390 -7.71 11.62 -13.86
N SER A 391 -7.57 12.69 -13.07
CA SER A 391 -6.46 13.66 -13.18
C SER A 391 -5.47 13.58 -12.01
N CYS A 392 -5.86 12.96 -10.90
CA CYS A 392 -5.01 12.89 -9.71
C CYS A 392 -4.04 11.70 -9.74
N TRP A 393 -2.73 11.99 -9.75
CA TRP A 393 -1.64 11.00 -9.71
C TRP A 393 -0.66 11.22 -8.55
N ARG A 394 -1.10 11.90 -7.49
CA ARG A 394 -0.25 12.24 -6.33
C ARG A 394 0.18 11.00 -5.56
N MET A 395 1.49 10.83 -5.34
CA MET A 395 2.05 9.71 -4.57
C MET A 395 2.10 10.00 -3.06
N ASP A 396 1.92 11.26 -2.65
CA ASP A 396 2.05 11.78 -1.28
C ASP A 396 0.78 12.53 -0.85
N CYS A 397 -0.39 11.96 -1.16
CA CYS A 397 -1.67 12.66 -1.02
C CYS A 397 -2.02 13.03 0.44
N GLY A 398 -1.61 12.23 1.42
CA GLY A 398 -1.85 12.48 2.85
C GLY A 398 -3.31 12.44 3.32
N LYS A 399 -4.28 12.13 2.43
CA LYS A 399 -5.70 12.07 2.78
C LYS A 399 -6.08 10.66 3.19
N ASN A 400 -6.72 10.48 4.33
CA ASN A 400 -7.19 9.16 4.76
C ASN A 400 -8.68 8.94 4.38
N MET A 401 -8.95 8.85 3.08
CA MET A 401 -10.30 8.63 2.52
C MET A 401 -10.23 7.93 1.15
N PRO A 402 -11.26 7.17 0.74
CA PRO A 402 -11.31 6.58 -0.59
C PRO A 402 -11.24 7.64 -1.69
N CYS A 403 -10.55 7.32 -2.78
CA CYS A 403 -10.43 8.24 -3.92
C CYS A 403 -11.79 8.52 -4.58
N SER A 404 -12.72 7.56 -4.56
CA SER A 404 -14.07 7.66 -5.14
C SER A 404 -14.87 8.86 -4.64
N VAL A 405 -14.65 9.29 -3.40
CA VAL A 405 -15.35 10.42 -2.75
C VAL A 405 -14.50 11.69 -2.69
N CYS A 406 -13.31 11.69 -3.31
CA CYS A 406 -12.39 12.83 -3.29
C CYS A 406 -12.63 13.74 -4.51
N GLY A 407 -13.00 14.99 -4.27
CA GLY A 407 -13.21 15.98 -5.34
C GLY A 407 -11.98 16.25 -6.23
N ALA A 408 -10.78 15.94 -5.74
CA ALA A 408 -9.55 16.10 -6.51
C ALA A 408 -9.32 14.99 -7.54
N LEU A 409 -9.99 13.82 -7.44
CA LEU A 409 -9.72 12.68 -8.32
C LEU A 409 -9.94 13.02 -9.79
N ARG A 410 -10.98 13.83 -10.08
CA ARG A 410 -11.42 14.19 -11.44
C ARG A 410 -11.58 15.69 -11.65
N ALA A 411 -10.88 16.50 -10.85
CA ALA A 411 -11.00 17.96 -10.87
C ALA A 411 -10.68 18.54 -12.26
N ASP A 412 -9.68 17.98 -12.94
CA ASP A 412 -9.19 18.49 -14.23
C ASP A 412 -9.66 17.61 -15.41
N VAL A 413 -10.65 16.75 -15.19
CA VAL A 413 -11.22 15.91 -16.25
C VAL A 413 -12.37 16.68 -16.91
N THR A 414 -12.20 17.04 -18.18
CA THR A 414 -13.22 17.75 -18.97
C THR A 414 -14.51 16.93 -19.10
N SER A 415 -15.65 17.61 -19.31
CA SER A 415 -16.94 16.96 -19.55
C SER A 415 -16.91 16.04 -20.78
N ALA A 416 -16.23 16.46 -21.85
CA ALA A 416 -16.02 15.67 -23.05
C ALA A 416 -15.24 14.37 -22.76
N SER A 417 -14.19 14.43 -21.93
CA SER A 417 -13.43 13.25 -21.52
C SER A 417 -14.25 12.29 -20.66
N ARG A 418 -15.19 12.78 -19.82
CA ARG A 418 -16.07 11.93 -19.00
C ARG A 418 -17.09 11.17 -19.84
N GLN A 419 -17.63 11.79 -20.89
CA GLN A 419 -18.61 11.17 -21.79
C GLN A 419 -17.98 10.11 -22.70
N ALA A 420 -16.67 10.16 -22.93
CA ALA A 420 -15.94 9.21 -23.76
C ALA A 420 -15.71 7.82 -23.11
N GLY A 421 -16.11 7.61 -21.85
CA GLY A 421 -15.85 6.36 -21.13
C GLY A 421 -14.37 6.19 -20.78
N ARG A 422 -13.85 4.94 -20.86
CA ARG A 422 -12.43 4.62 -20.64
C ARG A 422 -11.54 5.63 -21.39
N PRO A 423 -10.56 6.29 -20.74
CA PRO A 423 -9.68 7.21 -21.43
C PRO A 423 -9.04 6.50 -22.62
N PRO A 424 -8.94 7.12 -23.81
CA PRO A 424 -8.20 6.53 -24.92
C PRO A 424 -6.79 6.16 -24.43
N ALA A 425 -6.22 5.09 -24.97
CA ALA A 425 -4.81 4.78 -24.71
C ALA A 425 -4.03 6.08 -24.95
N ALA A 426 -3.28 6.54 -23.94
CA ALA A 426 -2.37 7.66 -24.17
C ALA A 426 -1.50 7.23 -25.35
N ALA A 427 -1.49 8.03 -26.41
CA ALA A 427 -0.53 7.82 -27.49
C ALA A 427 0.82 7.66 -26.80
N VAL A 428 1.44 6.48 -26.96
CA VAL A 428 2.83 6.32 -26.56
C VAL A 428 3.54 7.41 -27.34
N PRO A 429 4.10 8.45 -26.68
CA PRO A 429 4.89 9.42 -27.42
C PRO A 429 5.91 8.61 -28.20
N PRO A 430 6.06 8.83 -29.52
CA PRO A 430 6.94 8.02 -30.34
C PRO A 430 8.28 7.92 -29.61
N SER A 431 8.77 6.69 -29.43
CA SER A 431 10.13 6.46 -28.92
C SER A 431 11.05 7.35 -29.75
N ARG A 432 11.70 8.30 -29.10
CA ARG A 432 12.59 9.24 -29.79
C ARG A 432 13.65 8.39 -30.46
N GLN A 433 13.70 8.41 -31.79
CA GLN A 433 14.69 7.61 -32.52
C GLN A 433 16.04 8.26 -32.30
N ILE A 434 16.86 7.68 -31.42
CA ILE A 434 18.29 7.97 -31.41
C ILE A 434 18.80 7.63 -32.81
N ASN A 435 19.50 8.56 -33.45
CA ASN A 435 20.05 8.32 -34.78
C ASN A 435 21.17 7.27 -34.68
N LEU A 436 20.81 6.00 -34.94
CA LEU A 436 21.71 4.84 -34.85
C LEU A 436 22.98 4.99 -35.69
N ALA A 437 22.94 5.79 -36.77
CA ALA A 437 24.09 6.01 -37.65
C ALA A 437 25.21 6.84 -37.00
N VAL A 438 24.93 7.54 -35.89
CA VAL A 438 25.87 8.44 -35.22
C VAL A 438 26.41 7.83 -33.91
N LEU A 439 25.79 6.74 -33.44
CA LEU A 439 26.25 6.02 -32.25
C LEU A 439 27.53 5.22 -32.50
N PRO A 440 28.36 5.00 -31.47
CA PRO A 440 29.56 4.20 -31.61
C PRO A 440 29.23 2.74 -32.00
N GLN A 441 29.94 2.21 -32.99
CA GLN A 441 29.83 0.81 -33.39
C GLN A 441 30.56 -0.08 -32.37
N CYS A 442 29.87 -0.43 -31.29
CA CYS A 442 30.38 -1.33 -30.26
C CYS A 442 30.15 -2.80 -30.65
N THR A 443 31.19 -3.63 -30.55
CA THR A 443 31.06 -5.09 -30.74
C THR A 443 30.59 -5.75 -29.43
N THR A 444 29.56 -6.59 -29.49
CA THR A 444 29.11 -7.44 -28.38
C THR A 444 30.00 -8.68 -28.22
N PRO A 445 30.26 -9.17 -26.99
CA PRO A 445 29.79 -8.64 -25.70
C PRO A 445 30.50 -7.34 -25.31
N MET A 446 29.79 -6.46 -24.60
CA MET A 446 30.31 -5.17 -24.12
C MET A 446 30.00 -4.96 -22.65
N GLU A 447 30.80 -4.13 -22.00
CA GLU A 447 30.62 -3.71 -20.60
C GLU A 447 30.22 -2.24 -20.58
N VAL A 448 29.09 -1.91 -19.95
CA VAL A 448 28.51 -0.55 -19.95
C VAL A 448 28.69 0.11 -18.60
N LEU A 449 29.61 1.06 -18.51
CA LEU A 449 29.89 1.83 -17.31
C LEU A 449 29.03 3.10 -17.31
N VAL A 450 28.17 3.26 -16.31
CA VAL A 450 27.19 4.35 -16.28
C VAL A 450 27.44 5.27 -15.10
N GLY A 451 27.84 6.51 -15.38
CA GLY A 451 28.03 7.55 -14.38
C GLY A 451 26.72 8.25 -14.10
N ILE A 452 26.10 7.98 -12.95
CA ILE A 452 24.84 8.63 -12.58
C ILE A 452 25.12 10.04 -12.05
N GLY A 453 24.34 11.02 -12.51
CA GLY A 453 24.40 12.42 -12.05
C GLY A 453 23.31 13.29 -12.68
N ASN A 454 23.38 14.61 -12.44
CA ASN A 454 22.52 15.62 -13.06
C ASN A 454 23.33 16.52 -14.02
N PRO A 455 22.74 16.99 -15.14
CA PRO A 455 23.41 17.84 -16.11
C PRO A 455 23.43 19.32 -15.70
N GLY A 456 24.51 20.02 -16.09
CA GLY A 456 24.65 21.48 -15.92
C GLY A 456 25.69 21.88 -14.87
N GLU A 457 26.26 23.09 -15.04
CA GLU A 457 27.38 23.59 -14.23
C GLU A 457 27.10 23.59 -12.73
N ARG A 458 25.86 23.93 -12.32
CA ARG A 458 25.47 23.97 -10.90
C ARG A 458 25.62 22.63 -10.16
N TYR A 459 25.73 21.50 -10.88
CA TYR A 459 25.88 20.17 -10.29
C TYR A 459 27.31 19.63 -10.36
N GLN A 460 28.26 20.42 -10.89
CA GLN A 460 29.67 20.05 -10.83
C GLN A 460 30.13 19.95 -9.38
N ASN A 461 30.98 18.96 -9.13
CA ASN A 461 31.55 18.68 -7.80
C ASN A 461 30.50 18.50 -6.70
N THR A 462 29.31 18.01 -7.03
CA THR A 462 28.26 17.66 -6.06
C THR A 462 28.29 16.17 -5.71
N PRO A 463 27.77 15.76 -4.54
CA PRO A 463 27.62 14.34 -4.21
C PRO A 463 26.91 13.54 -5.30
N HIS A 464 25.80 14.04 -5.86
CA HIS A 464 25.07 13.33 -6.92
C HIS A 464 25.85 13.13 -8.21
N ASN A 465 26.90 13.92 -8.46
CA ASN A 465 27.70 13.83 -9.68
C ASN A 465 29.02 13.09 -9.47
N VAL A 466 29.27 12.47 -8.30
CA VAL A 466 30.51 11.72 -8.07
C VAL A 466 30.70 10.58 -9.06
N GLY A 467 29.61 9.92 -9.50
CA GLY A 467 29.69 8.86 -10.51
C GLY A 467 30.04 9.37 -11.90
N VAL A 468 29.64 10.60 -12.23
CA VAL A 468 30.08 11.31 -13.43
C VAL A 468 31.57 11.64 -13.35
N GLY A 469 32.05 12.15 -12.21
CA GLY A 469 33.46 12.44 -11.99
C GLY A 469 34.38 11.22 -12.14
N VAL A 470 33.92 10.04 -11.71
CA VAL A 470 34.63 8.77 -11.95
C VAL A 470 34.76 8.45 -13.43
N LEU A 471 33.71 8.65 -14.23
CA LEU A 471 33.79 8.44 -15.67
C LEU A 471 34.69 9.46 -16.36
N ASP A 472 34.64 10.73 -15.95
CA ASP A 472 35.50 11.77 -16.52
C ASP A 472 36.99 11.46 -16.26
N ALA A 473 37.36 11.08 -15.02
CA ALA A 473 38.71 10.65 -14.68
C ALA A 473 39.15 9.37 -15.44
N MET A 474 38.20 8.45 -15.70
CA MET A 474 38.49 7.24 -16.46
C MET A 474 38.71 7.51 -17.95
N VAL A 475 37.94 8.43 -18.55
CA VAL A 475 38.11 8.85 -19.94
C VAL A 475 39.47 9.52 -20.15
N GLU A 476 39.87 10.39 -19.22
CA GLU A 476 41.20 11.02 -19.24
C GLU A 476 42.32 9.98 -19.14
N ARG A 477 42.22 9.05 -18.19
CA ARG A 477 43.25 8.01 -17.97
C ARG A 477 43.39 7.02 -19.12
N LEU A 478 42.33 6.79 -19.88
CA LEU A 478 42.31 5.88 -21.03
C LEU A 478 42.52 6.60 -22.37
N ASP A 479 42.77 7.91 -22.36
CA ASP A 479 42.91 8.75 -23.56
C ASP A 479 41.71 8.58 -24.53
N LEU A 480 40.50 8.54 -23.97
CA LEU A 480 39.25 8.44 -24.73
C LEU A 480 38.64 9.83 -24.95
N THR A 481 37.72 9.94 -25.90
CA THR A 481 37.00 11.18 -26.19
C THR A 481 35.50 11.02 -26.00
N TRP A 482 34.87 12.00 -25.34
CA TRP A 482 33.42 12.08 -25.23
C TRP A 482 32.80 12.50 -26.56
N SER A 483 31.81 11.74 -27.01
CA SER A 483 30.88 12.10 -28.08
C SER A 483 29.51 12.39 -27.46
N VAL A 484 28.93 13.56 -27.74
CA VAL A 484 27.64 13.97 -27.17
C VAL A 484 26.52 13.66 -28.15
N HIS A 485 25.50 12.94 -27.68
CA HIS A 485 24.34 12.52 -28.45
C HIS A 485 23.08 12.90 -27.67
N ASP A 486 22.42 14.00 -28.04
CA ASP A 486 21.21 14.52 -27.38
C ASP A 486 21.31 14.57 -25.85
N ASP A 487 20.78 13.56 -25.15
CA ASP A 487 20.70 13.45 -23.69
C ASP A 487 21.69 12.45 -23.09
N VAL A 488 22.75 12.07 -23.82
CA VAL A 488 23.83 11.20 -23.32
C VAL A 488 25.19 11.58 -23.92
N ALA A 489 26.24 11.57 -23.10
CA ALA A 489 27.62 11.57 -23.58
C ALA A 489 28.18 10.14 -23.53
N LEU A 490 28.80 9.71 -24.62
CA LEU A 490 29.35 8.37 -24.80
C LEU A 490 30.84 8.44 -25.10
N ALA A 491 31.61 7.59 -24.44
CA ALA A 491 32.99 7.26 -24.81
C ALA A 491 33.10 5.74 -24.91
N HIS A 492 33.90 5.22 -25.81
CA HIS A 492 34.04 3.78 -25.98
C HIS A 492 35.49 3.42 -26.31
N GLY A 493 35.88 2.20 -25.96
CA GLY A 493 37.23 1.71 -26.18
C GLY A 493 37.33 0.21 -25.99
N LYS A 494 38.56 -0.31 -26.01
CA LYS A 494 38.86 -1.70 -25.67
C LYS A 494 39.74 -1.75 -24.44
N LEU A 495 39.38 -2.59 -23.49
CA LEU A 495 40.18 -2.88 -22.30
C LEU A 495 40.37 -4.39 -22.21
N ASN A 496 41.61 -4.87 -22.30
CA ASN A 496 41.96 -6.29 -22.30
C ASN A 496 41.13 -7.12 -23.30
N GLY A 497 40.92 -6.59 -24.51
CA GLY A 497 40.15 -7.24 -25.58
C GLY A 497 38.62 -7.15 -25.43
N LYS A 498 38.09 -6.64 -24.31
CA LYS A 498 36.66 -6.42 -24.11
C LYS A 498 36.25 -5.00 -24.54
N THR A 499 35.12 -4.88 -25.23
CA THR A 499 34.52 -3.58 -25.54
C THR A 499 33.99 -2.94 -24.25
N ILE A 500 34.39 -1.71 -23.97
CA ILE A 500 33.81 -0.89 -22.90
C ILE A 500 33.06 0.30 -23.49
N LEU A 501 31.89 0.58 -22.95
CA LEU A 501 31.08 1.75 -23.26
C LEU A 501 30.87 2.55 -21.97
N LEU A 502 31.37 3.77 -21.94
CA LEU A 502 31.14 4.72 -20.86
C LEU A 502 29.97 5.60 -21.26
N ALA A 503 28.92 5.59 -20.45
CA ALA A 503 27.70 6.35 -20.67
C ALA A 503 27.47 7.35 -19.53
N LYS A 504 27.35 8.62 -19.90
CA LYS A 504 27.04 9.74 -19.02
C LYS A 504 25.71 10.35 -19.44
N PRO A 505 24.58 9.92 -18.86
CA PRO A 505 23.28 10.52 -19.14
C PRO A 505 23.28 12.02 -18.81
N GLN A 506 22.90 12.84 -19.79
CA GLN A 506 22.70 14.28 -19.67
C GLN A 506 21.23 14.62 -19.37
N THR A 507 20.62 13.84 -18.49
CA THR A 507 19.24 14.02 -18.03
C THR A 507 19.20 14.03 -16.51
N TYR A 508 18.12 14.54 -15.92
CA TYR A 508 17.96 14.48 -14.47
C TYR A 508 18.02 13.04 -13.97
N VAL A 509 18.60 12.86 -12.79
CA VAL A 509 18.89 11.55 -12.21
C VAL A 509 17.68 10.61 -12.16
N ASN A 510 16.45 11.12 -12.02
CA ASN A 510 15.22 10.32 -12.04
C ASN A 510 14.87 9.73 -13.41
N ASN A 511 15.51 10.16 -14.48
CA ASN A 511 15.29 9.70 -15.87
C ASN A 511 16.44 8.82 -16.40
N THR A 512 17.47 8.54 -15.59
CA THR A 512 18.61 7.70 -15.99
C THR A 512 18.18 6.36 -16.61
N GLY A 513 17.17 5.69 -16.05
CA GLY A 513 16.68 4.42 -16.59
C GLY A 513 16.11 4.53 -18.01
N LYS A 514 15.39 5.61 -18.32
CA LYS A 514 14.80 5.83 -19.64
C LYS A 514 15.88 6.05 -20.70
N CYS A 515 16.82 6.95 -20.43
CA CYS A 515 17.98 7.20 -21.29
C CYS A 515 18.77 5.90 -21.56
N LEU A 516 19.06 5.11 -20.53
CA LEU A 516 19.75 3.84 -20.69
C LEU A 516 18.93 2.80 -21.46
N LYS A 517 17.60 2.81 -21.35
CA LYS A 517 16.73 1.87 -22.05
C LYS A 517 16.72 2.14 -23.56
N GLU A 518 16.64 3.41 -23.95
CA GLU A 518 16.76 3.81 -25.36
C GLU A 518 18.14 3.44 -25.93
N LEU A 519 19.20 3.68 -25.16
CA LEU A 519 20.56 3.28 -25.55
C LEU A 519 20.73 1.75 -25.64
N SER A 520 20.10 1.00 -24.73
CA SER A 520 20.10 -0.47 -24.73
C SER A 520 19.41 -1.04 -25.97
N GLU A 521 18.27 -0.47 -26.37
CA GLU A 521 17.56 -0.86 -27.60
C GLU A 521 18.37 -0.53 -28.86
N ALA A 522 19.12 0.57 -28.83
CA ALA A 522 19.97 1.00 -29.93
C ALA A 522 21.27 0.16 -30.08
N LEU A 523 21.92 -0.18 -28.97
CA LEU A 523 23.26 -0.81 -28.95
C LEU A 523 23.24 -2.30 -28.59
N GLY A 524 22.10 -2.85 -28.19
CA GLY A 524 21.92 -4.28 -27.94
C GLY A 524 22.49 -4.81 -26.62
N PHE A 525 22.84 -3.96 -25.66
CA PHE A 525 23.26 -4.41 -24.33
C PHE A 525 22.06 -4.65 -23.40
N ARG A 526 22.25 -5.50 -22.38
CA ARG A 526 21.29 -5.84 -21.33
C ARG A 526 21.66 -5.19 -20.01
N ALA A 527 20.76 -5.21 -19.04
CA ALA A 527 21.04 -4.65 -17.70
C ALA A 527 22.25 -5.33 -17.02
N GLU A 528 22.45 -6.64 -17.22
CA GLU A 528 23.58 -7.41 -16.68
C GLU A 528 24.96 -6.94 -17.16
N ASP A 529 24.99 -6.33 -18.34
CA ASP A 529 26.17 -5.71 -18.93
C ASP A 529 26.52 -4.38 -18.26
N CYS A 530 25.64 -3.82 -17.44
CA CYS A 530 25.81 -2.51 -16.82
C CYS A 530 26.53 -2.57 -15.46
N VAL A 531 27.42 -1.59 -15.24
CA VAL A 531 27.93 -1.20 -13.93
C VAL A 531 27.51 0.25 -13.65
N LEU A 532 26.57 0.43 -12.71
CA LEU A 532 26.16 1.77 -12.29
C LEU A 532 27.14 2.34 -11.26
N ILE A 533 27.68 3.52 -11.55
CA ILE A 533 28.58 4.26 -10.67
C ILE A 533 27.80 5.41 -10.07
N GLN A 534 27.68 5.42 -8.75
CA GLN A 534 26.70 6.25 -8.05
C GLN A 534 27.19 6.70 -6.68
N ASP A 535 26.53 7.72 -6.14
CA ASP A 535 26.65 8.11 -4.75
C ASP A 535 25.90 7.16 -3.80
N ASP A 536 26.32 7.16 -2.52
CA ASP A 536 25.60 6.56 -1.42
C ASP A 536 25.73 7.43 -0.15
N ILE A 537 24.65 8.14 0.18
CA ILE A 537 24.57 9.04 1.34
C ILE A 537 24.69 8.33 2.70
N HIS A 538 24.55 7.00 2.73
CA HIS A 538 24.68 6.21 3.96
C HIS A 538 26.08 5.59 4.12
N LEU A 539 26.93 5.72 3.11
CA LEU A 539 28.30 5.21 3.13
C LEU A 539 29.26 6.35 3.51
N PRO A 540 30.21 6.14 4.46
CA PRO A 540 31.14 7.19 4.88
C PRO A 540 31.87 7.84 3.72
N LEU A 541 32.13 9.15 3.81
CA LEU A 541 32.77 9.94 2.76
C LEU A 541 34.03 9.23 2.21
N GLY A 542 34.08 9.06 0.89
CA GLY A 542 35.20 8.43 0.17
C GLY A 542 35.26 6.90 0.23
N LYS A 543 34.42 6.21 1.03
CA LYS A 543 34.41 4.74 1.03
C LYS A 543 33.80 4.19 -0.25
N LEU A 544 34.41 3.12 -0.79
CA LEU A 544 33.93 2.40 -1.97
C LEU A 544 33.23 1.09 -1.60
N ARG A 545 32.10 0.81 -2.24
CA ARG A 545 31.39 -0.46 -2.05
C ARG A 545 30.81 -0.99 -3.36
N SER A 546 31.18 -2.22 -3.70
CA SER A 546 30.61 -2.93 -4.84
C SER A 546 29.36 -3.73 -4.43
N ARG A 547 28.39 -3.81 -5.34
CA ARG A 547 27.17 -4.61 -5.20
C ARG A 547 26.83 -5.27 -6.53
N ALA A 548 26.56 -6.57 -6.52
CA ALA A 548 26.12 -7.30 -7.71
C ALA A 548 24.63 -7.11 -8.01
N ARG A 549 23.81 -6.91 -6.97
CA ARG A 549 22.35 -6.73 -7.06
C ARG A 549 21.78 -5.96 -5.86
N GLY A 550 20.51 -5.57 -5.91
CA GLY A 550 19.80 -4.97 -4.77
C GLY A 550 18.72 -3.93 -5.14
N SER A 551 18.05 -3.36 -4.14
CA SER A 551 17.05 -2.29 -4.34
C SER A 551 17.73 -0.92 -4.54
N ASP A 552 16.96 0.14 -4.79
CA ASP A 552 17.51 1.48 -5.06
C ASP A 552 18.23 2.11 -3.87
N GLY A 553 17.95 1.66 -2.63
CA GLY A 553 18.57 2.22 -1.43
C GLY A 553 18.29 3.71 -1.23
N GLY A 554 17.16 4.22 -1.76
CA GLY A 554 16.80 5.63 -1.73
C GLY A 554 17.30 6.44 -2.92
N HIS A 555 18.16 5.88 -3.77
CA HIS A 555 18.77 6.59 -4.89
C HIS A 555 17.83 6.64 -6.11
N LYS A 556 17.39 7.84 -6.50
CA LYS A 556 16.39 8.05 -7.58
C LYS A 556 16.82 7.51 -8.95
N GLY A 557 18.09 7.63 -9.31
CA GLY A 557 18.62 7.10 -10.58
C GLY A 557 18.65 5.59 -10.64
N VAL A 558 19.12 4.94 -9.59
CA VAL A 558 19.03 3.48 -9.46
C VAL A 558 17.59 2.99 -9.50
N ARG A 559 16.65 3.70 -8.83
CA ARG A 559 15.22 3.39 -8.91
C ARG A 559 14.71 3.49 -10.34
N SER A 560 15.11 4.53 -11.07
CA SER A 560 14.78 4.72 -12.49
C SER A 560 15.24 3.52 -13.33
N VAL A 561 16.48 3.07 -13.14
CA VAL A 561 17.03 1.88 -13.85
C VAL A 561 16.28 0.60 -13.47
N LEU A 562 16.08 0.33 -12.17
CA LEU A 562 15.34 -0.84 -11.67
C LEU A 562 13.93 -0.93 -12.28
N VAL A 563 13.20 0.18 -12.28
CA VAL A 563 11.83 0.24 -12.79
C VAL A 563 11.79 0.21 -14.32
N THR A 564 12.80 0.75 -15.01
CA THR A 564 12.78 0.73 -16.48
C THR A 564 13.18 -0.63 -17.04
N PHE A 565 14.23 -1.23 -16.50
CA PHE A 565 14.71 -2.56 -16.92
C PHE A 565 13.98 -3.71 -16.23
N GLN A 566 13.18 -3.44 -15.19
CA GLN A 566 12.41 -4.45 -14.45
C GLN A 566 13.29 -5.58 -13.89
N THR A 567 14.54 -5.29 -13.52
CA THR A 567 15.50 -6.26 -12.94
C THR A 567 16.47 -5.56 -12.01
N ASP A 568 17.01 -6.27 -11.02
CA ASP A 568 18.11 -5.81 -10.17
C ASP A 568 19.48 -6.44 -10.52
N GLU A 569 19.54 -7.17 -11.64
CA GLU A 569 20.72 -7.83 -12.19
C GLU A 569 21.65 -6.84 -12.90
N PHE A 570 22.13 -5.83 -12.18
CA PHE A 570 23.17 -4.94 -12.67
C PHE A 570 24.13 -4.60 -11.54
N ARG A 571 25.42 -4.56 -11.88
CA ARG A 571 26.49 -4.29 -10.92
C ARG A 571 26.48 -2.81 -10.54
N ARG A 572 27.01 -2.51 -9.37
CA ARG A 572 27.12 -1.14 -8.85
C ARG A 572 28.44 -0.91 -8.16
N LEU A 573 29.03 0.24 -8.44
CA LEU A 573 30.11 0.81 -7.66
C LEU A 573 29.59 2.05 -6.93
N LYS A 574 29.53 1.96 -5.61
CA LYS A 574 29.03 3.03 -4.74
C LYS A 574 30.19 3.80 -4.14
N ILE A 575 30.11 5.12 -4.21
CA ILE A 575 31.04 6.05 -3.57
C ILE A 575 30.31 6.71 -2.41
N GLY A 576 30.91 6.65 -1.22
CA GLY A 576 30.32 7.19 -0.02
C GLY A 576 30.38 8.70 0.02
N VAL A 577 29.22 9.31 0.29
CA VAL A 577 29.03 10.75 0.38
C VAL A 577 28.30 11.14 1.66
N ALA A 578 28.40 10.32 2.72
CA ALA A 578 27.70 10.62 3.95
C ALA A 578 28.14 11.99 4.51
N PRO A 579 27.17 12.86 4.88
CA PRO A 579 27.48 14.16 5.45
C PRO A 579 28.09 13.99 6.84
N THR A 580 28.93 14.96 7.25
CA THR A 580 29.56 14.98 8.59
C THR A 580 28.55 15.24 9.72
N GLY A 581 27.37 15.76 9.40
CA GLY A 581 26.24 15.95 10.31
C GLY A 581 24.89 15.87 9.57
N PRO A 582 23.75 15.97 10.28
CA PRO A 582 22.43 15.86 9.66
C PRO A 582 22.17 17.07 8.73
N PRO A 583 21.97 16.86 7.42
CA PRO A 583 21.67 17.97 6.52
C PRO A 583 20.22 18.45 6.68
N PRO A 584 19.91 19.71 6.33
CA PRO A 584 18.54 20.23 6.33
C PRO A 584 17.61 19.39 5.43
N SER A 585 18.11 19.01 4.26
CA SER A 585 17.49 17.99 3.42
C SER A 585 18.53 17.20 2.65
N ALA A 586 18.26 15.90 2.46
CA ALA A 586 19.14 15.05 1.65
C ALA A 586 19.19 15.53 0.19
N ALA A 587 18.07 15.99 -0.37
CA ALA A 587 18.01 16.44 -1.75
C ALA A 587 18.88 17.67 -2.00
N GLU A 588 18.82 18.66 -1.11
CA GLU A 588 19.64 19.86 -1.17
C GLU A 588 21.12 19.51 -1.02
N TYR A 589 21.48 18.76 0.02
CA TYR A 589 22.85 18.33 0.27
C TYR A 589 23.47 17.64 -0.95
N LEU A 590 22.75 16.69 -1.55
CA LEU A 590 23.27 15.92 -2.68
C LEU A 590 23.47 16.76 -3.95
N THR A 591 22.83 17.93 -4.03
CA THR A 591 22.96 18.88 -5.15
C THR A 591 23.83 20.10 -4.85
N THR A 592 24.39 20.18 -3.65
CA THR A 592 25.30 21.26 -3.25
C THR A 592 26.75 20.82 -3.46
N PRO A 593 27.63 21.67 -4.02
CA PRO A 593 29.03 21.32 -4.22
C PRO A 593 29.73 20.93 -2.91
N PHE A 594 30.69 20.03 -3.01
CA PHE A 594 31.55 19.65 -1.87
C PHE A 594 32.29 20.87 -1.32
N THR A 595 32.48 20.88 0.01
CA THR A 595 33.46 21.78 0.64
C THR A 595 34.87 21.36 0.23
N ALA A 596 35.84 22.26 0.35
CA ALA A 596 37.24 21.94 0.06
C ALA A 596 37.76 20.74 0.87
N GLU A 597 37.35 20.63 2.14
CA GLU A 597 37.69 19.49 3.01
C GLU A 597 37.09 18.18 2.52
N ALA A 598 35.83 18.20 2.05
CA ALA A 598 35.18 17.01 1.52
C ALA A 598 35.78 16.62 0.15
N ALA A 599 36.09 17.59 -0.71
CA ALA A 599 36.75 17.37 -1.99
C ALA A 599 38.12 16.68 -1.82
N ALA A 600 38.93 17.11 -0.84
CA ALA A 600 40.22 16.49 -0.52
C ALA A 600 40.12 14.99 -0.14
N THR A 601 38.94 14.54 0.29
CA THR A 601 38.65 13.11 0.54
C THR A 601 38.05 12.40 -0.67
N ILE A 602 37.25 13.12 -1.47
CA ILE A 602 36.53 12.56 -2.62
C ILE A 602 37.44 12.37 -3.84
N ASP A 603 38.36 13.28 -4.12
CA ASP A 603 39.23 13.18 -5.30
C ASP A 603 40.11 11.91 -5.27
N PRO A 604 40.76 11.52 -4.15
CA PRO A 604 41.44 10.23 -4.06
C PRO A 604 40.48 9.04 -4.20
N ALA A 605 39.24 9.17 -3.71
CA ALA A 605 38.24 8.11 -3.81
C ALA A 605 37.75 7.92 -5.26
N ILE A 606 37.67 8.98 -6.06
CA ILE A 606 37.40 8.93 -7.50
C ILE A 606 38.47 8.10 -8.20
N ASN A 607 39.75 8.39 -7.94
CA ASN A 607 40.86 7.63 -8.53
C ASN A 607 40.84 6.16 -8.10
N ALA A 608 40.61 5.87 -6.82
CA ALA A 608 40.46 4.51 -6.33
C ALA A 608 39.25 3.77 -6.95
N ALA A 609 38.18 4.49 -7.30
CA ALA A 609 37.04 3.93 -8.02
C ALA A 609 37.40 3.57 -9.45
N VAL A 610 38.17 4.43 -10.15
CA VAL A 610 38.72 4.13 -11.48
C VAL A 610 39.62 2.88 -11.43
N ASP A 611 40.55 2.81 -10.47
CA ASP A 611 41.42 1.62 -10.30
C ASP A 611 40.60 0.34 -10.12
N ARG A 612 39.55 0.40 -9.31
CA ARG A 612 38.64 -0.74 -9.09
C ARG A 612 37.87 -1.13 -10.35
N LEU A 613 37.41 -0.16 -11.14
CA LEU A 613 36.73 -0.46 -12.41
C LEU A 613 37.71 -1.10 -13.39
N LEU A 614 38.92 -0.57 -13.52
CA LEU A 614 39.96 -1.16 -14.37
C LEU A 614 40.33 -2.58 -13.93
N SER A 615 40.42 -2.83 -12.62
CA SER A 615 40.69 -4.17 -12.08
C SER A 615 39.53 -5.14 -12.29
N MET A 616 38.28 -4.69 -12.31
CA MET A 616 37.13 -5.55 -12.65
C MET A 616 37.22 -6.13 -14.06
N PHE A 617 37.98 -5.47 -14.94
CA PHE A 617 38.25 -5.91 -16.30
C PHE A 617 39.67 -6.45 -16.48
N GLY A 618 40.44 -6.56 -15.39
CA GLY A 618 41.82 -7.01 -15.35
C GLY A 618 41.98 -8.26 -14.49
N GLU A 619 41.85 -9.41 -15.12
CA GLU A 619 42.68 -10.62 -14.97
C GLU A 619 42.20 -11.62 -16.05
N ALA A 620 43.15 -12.21 -16.77
CA ALA A 620 42.93 -13.34 -17.67
C ALA A 620 43.15 -14.64 -16.91
#